data_AF-A0AAW4BPM9-F1
#
_entry.id   AF-A0AAW4BPM9-F1
#
_cell.length_a   1.000
_cell.length_b   1.000
_cell.length_c   1.000
_cell.angle_alpha   90.00
_cell.angle_beta   90.00
_cell.angle_gamma   90.00
#
_symmetry.space_group_name_H-M   'P 1'
#
loop_
_entity.id
_entity.type
_entity.pdbx_description
1 polymer ?
#
loop_
_entity_poly.entity_id
_entity_poly.type
_entity_poly.pdbx_seq_one_letter_code
_entity_poly.pdbx_strand_id
1 'polypeptide(L)'
;MIQSLYFYDHSGVAFSVTPFSCRFDSGQAGFVFAKVEHLKEFESLKPYVGNWPSLKMYWLGLVAKSLNDVNSWLNGDVYSVQMSLPNDETFYSFQCYDFDDIASAFESLLPELEYYHKQVAKRAYQRLKQYINNRV
;
A
#
# COMPACT_ATOMS: atom_id res chain seq x y z
N MET A 1 20.69 12.67 3.54
CA MET A 1 20.71 11.52 4.48
C MET A 1 21.14 10.28 3.73
N ILE A 2 21.89 9.39 4.38
CA ILE A 2 22.38 8.13 3.80
C ILE A 2 22.27 7.02 4.86
N GLN A 3 21.95 5.81 4.44
CA GLN A 3 21.86 4.61 5.26
C GLN A 3 22.36 3.40 4.45
N SER A 4 23.07 2.48 5.11
CA SER A 4 23.47 1.21 4.49
C SER A 4 22.24 0.34 4.19
N LEU A 5 22.25 -0.27 3.01
CA LEU A 5 21.27 -1.25 2.58
C LEU A 5 21.91 -2.63 2.63
N TYR A 6 21.20 -3.58 3.24
CA TYR A 6 21.61 -4.97 3.38
C TYR A 6 20.69 -5.87 2.57
N PHE A 7 21.24 -6.99 2.13
CA PHE A 7 20.56 -8.04 1.38
C PHE A 7 20.75 -9.38 2.07
N TYR A 8 19.76 -10.25 1.96
CA TYR A 8 19.76 -11.63 2.43
C TYR A 8 19.11 -12.53 1.39
N ASP A 9 19.74 -13.67 1.09
CA ASP A 9 19.26 -14.67 0.12
C ASP A 9 19.28 -16.09 0.70
N HIS A 10 18.17 -16.52 1.29
CA HIS A 10 18.03 -17.89 1.78
C HIS A 10 16.56 -18.30 1.74
N SER A 11 16.20 -19.10 0.73
CA SER A 11 14.81 -19.53 0.48
C SER A 11 13.84 -18.38 0.12
N GLY A 12 14.41 -17.23 -0.25
CA GLY A 12 13.72 -15.98 -0.55
C GLY A 12 14.72 -14.83 -0.49
N VAL A 13 14.32 -13.66 -0.97
CA VAL A 13 15.15 -12.46 -1.02
C VAL A 13 14.62 -11.41 -0.05
N ALA A 14 15.49 -10.83 0.78
CA ALA A 14 15.12 -9.75 1.69
C ALA A 14 16.14 -8.60 1.68
N PHE A 15 15.62 -7.38 1.60
CA PHE A 15 16.35 -6.15 1.82
C PHE A 15 16.01 -5.53 3.17
N SER A 16 17.00 -4.92 3.83
CA SER A 16 16.82 -4.21 5.10
C SER A 16 17.77 -3.03 5.23
N VAL A 17 17.42 -2.05 6.06
CA VAL A 17 18.32 -0.98 6.52
C VAL A 17 19.14 -1.35 7.76
N THR A 18 18.93 -2.56 8.28
CA THR A 18 19.70 -3.16 9.37
C THR A 18 20.41 -4.43 8.90
N PRO A 19 21.60 -4.75 9.45
CA PRO A 19 22.32 -5.98 9.10
C PRO A 19 21.54 -7.24 9.51
N PHE A 20 21.67 -8.31 8.72
CA PHE A 20 21.23 -9.65 9.10
C PHE A 20 22.34 -10.39 9.88
N SER A 21 21.97 -11.41 10.64
CA SER A 21 22.91 -12.20 11.44
C SER A 21 23.68 -13.25 10.63
N CYS A 22 23.11 -13.73 9.51
CA CYS A 22 23.72 -14.76 8.67
C CYS A 22 24.92 -14.20 7.91
N ARG A 23 26.11 -14.75 8.10
CA ARG A 23 27.33 -14.25 7.44
C ARG A 23 27.58 -14.81 6.05
N PHE A 24 26.93 -15.92 5.70
CA PHE A 24 27.13 -16.57 4.40
C PHE A 24 26.22 -15.96 3.35
N ASP A 25 24.95 -15.76 3.72
CA ASP A 25 23.90 -15.41 2.78
C ASP A 25 23.44 -13.95 2.93
N SER A 26 24.14 -13.15 3.72
CA SER A 26 23.83 -11.73 3.88
C SER A 26 25.06 -10.83 3.79
N GLY A 27 24.82 -9.57 3.43
CA GLY A 27 25.85 -8.55 3.36
C GLY A 27 25.29 -7.17 3.05
N GLN A 28 26.17 -6.17 3.04
CA GLN A 28 25.81 -4.85 2.55
C GLN A 28 25.70 -4.90 1.02
N ALA A 29 24.51 -4.57 0.51
CA ALA A 29 24.24 -4.51 -0.92
C ALA A 29 24.39 -3.10 -1.51
N GLY A 30 24.29 -2.06 -0.67
CA GLY A 30 24.45 -0.69 -1.14
C GLY A 30 24.07 0.36 -0.11
N PHE A 31 23.46 1.44 -0.60
CA PHE A 31 23.00 2.57 0.20
C PHE A 31 21.67 3.09 -0.30
N VAL A 32 20.83 3.51 0.64
CA VAL A 32 19.65 4.34 0.38
C VAL A 32 19.94 5.76 0.84
N PHE A 33 19.59 6.74 0.02
CA PHE A 33 19.87 8.14 0.32
C PHE A 33 18.75 9.06 -0.15
N ALA A 34 18.62 10.19 0.53
CA ALA A 34 17.68 11.24 0.18
C ALA A 34 18.30 12.62 0.43
N LYS A 35 18.05 13.56 -0.47
CA LYS A 35 18.35 14.98 -0.25
C LYS A 35 17.37 15.54 0.78
N VAL A 36 17.86 16.40 1.68
CA VAL A 36 17.02 16.94 2.78
C VAL A 36 15.89 17.79 2.22
N GLU A 37 16.14 18.44 1.09
CA GLU A 37 15.18 19.24 0.34
C GLU A 37 13.97 18.40 -0.08
N HIS A 38 14.20 17.18 -0.60
CA HIS A 38 13.12 16.27 -1.02
C HIS A 38 12.33 15.75 0.19
N LEU A 39 12.96 15.61 1.35
CA LEU A 39 12.26 15.13 2.55
C LEU A 39 11.24 16.15 3.07
N LYS A 40 11.40 17.43 2.75
CA LYS A 40 10.43 18.48 3.09
C LYS A 40 9.14 18.40 2.26
N GLU A 41 9.18 17.68 1.13
CA GLU A 41 8.02 17.47 0.27
C GLU A 41 7.02 16.47 0.90
N PHE A 42 7.51 15.58 1.77
CA PHE A 42 6.67 14.63 2.50
C PHE A 42 5.99 15.32 3.69
N GLU A 43 4.66 15.48 3.62
CA GLU A 43 3.87 16.05 4.72
C GLU A 43 4.13 15.33 6.05
N SER A 44 4.30 14.00 6.02
CA SER A 44 4.59 13.19 7.21
C SER A 44 5.96 13.48 7.84
N LEU A 45 6.91 14.06 7.09
CA LEU A 45 8.25 14.38 7.58
C LEU A 45 8.44 15.85 7.96
N LYS A 46 7.58 16.75 7.45
CA LYS A 46 7.64 18.19 7.76
C LYS A 46 7.75 18.50 9.26
N PRO A 47 7.01 17.83 10.18
CA PRO A 47 7.10 18.12 11.62
C PRO A 47 8.49 17.88 12.23
N TYR A 48 9.33 17.08 11.59
CA TYR A 48 10.64 16.68 12.10
C TYR A 48 11.79 17.46 11.44
N VAL A 49 11.50 18.30 10.44
CA VAL A 49 12.52 19.12 9.76
C VAL A 49 13.17 20.06 10.77
N GLY A 50 14.49 19.95 10.92
CA GLY A 50 15.28 20.68 11.92
C GLY A 50 15.64 19.86 13.17
N ASN A 51 14.94 18.74 13.42
CA ASN A 51 15.32 17.74 14.42
C ASN A 51 15.93 16.51 13.72
N TRP A 52 17.25 16.50 13.55
CA TRP A 52 17.95 15.49 12.78
C TRP A 52 17.74 14.04 13.25
N PRO A 53 17.85 13.72 14.56
CA PRO A 53 17.57 12.36 15.04
C PRO A 53 16.16 11.88 14.69
N SER A 54 15.15 12.70 14.96
CA SER A 54 13.76 12.35 14.65
C SER A 54 13.54 12.22 13.15
N LEU A 55 14.00 13.20 12.36
CA LEU A 55 13.85 13.16 10.90
C LEU A 55 14.47 11.89 10.30
N LYS A 56 15.67 11.51 10.76
CA LYS A 56 16.32 10.26 10.32
C LYS A 56 15.50 9.05 10.71
N MET A 57 14.99 8.98 11.94
CA MET A 57 14.18 7.85 12.42
C MET A 57 12.91 7.67 11.58
N TYR A 58 12.13 8.74 11.36
CA TYR A 58 10.90 8.67 10.56
C TYR A 58 11.18 8.36 9.09
N TRP A 59 12.23 8.96 8.52
CA TRP A 59 12.67 8.63 7.16
C TRP A 59 13.07 7.15 7.03
N LEU A 60 13.82 6.60 8.00
CA LEU A 60 14.16 5.18 8.01
C LEU A 60 12.92 4.28 8.13
N GLY A 61 11.89 4.71 8.87
CA GLY A 61 10.60 4.01 8.92
C GLY A 61 9.90 3.97 7.55
N LEU A 62 9.89 5.08 6.81
CA LEU A 62 9.35 5.10 5.45
C LEU A 62 10.14 4.20 4.51
N VAL A 63 11.47 4.24 4.58
CA VAL A 63 12.33 3.37 3.79
C VAL A 63 12.07 1.90 4.14
N ALA A 64 11.99 1.56 5.42
CA ALA A 64 11.71 0.20 5.87
C ALA A 64 10.35 -0.30 5.35
N LYS A 65 9.32 0.56 5.36
CA LYS A 65 8.02 0.22 4.77
C LYS A 65 8.16 -0.08 3.27
N SER A 66 8.81 0.80 2.51
CA SER A 66 9.02 0.55 1.07
C SER A 66 9.86 -0.70 0.79
N LEU A 67 10.82 -1.03 1.66
CA LEU A 67 11.58 -2.29 1.53
C LEU A 67 10.71 -3.51 1.82
N ASN A 68 9.73 -3.43 2.73
CA ASN A 68 8.78 -4.51 2.93
C ASN A 68 7.97 -4.75 1.65
N ASP A 69 7.42 -3.71 1.01
CA ASP A 69 6.69 -3.84 -0.26
C ASP A 69 7.56 -4.51 -1.35
N VAL A 70 8.83 -4.08 -1.47
CA VAL A 70 9.80 -4.67 -2.40
C VAL A 70 10.08 -6.12 -2.06
N ASN A 71 10.24 -6.46 -0.78
CA ASN A 71 10.47 -7.84 -0.35
C ASN A 71 9.25 -8.71 -0.67
N SER A 72 8.03 -8.26 -0.40
CA SER A 72 6.80 -8.97 -0.76
C SER A 72 6.75 -9.20 -2.27
N TRP A 73 7.07 -8.18 -3.08
CA TRP A 73 7.15 -8.33 -4.53
C TRP A 73 8.19 -9.35 -4.99
N LEU A 74 9.42 -9.29 -4.46
CA LEU A 74 10.51 -10.20 -4.83
C LEU A 74 10.21 -11.66 -4.48
N ASN A 75 9.44 -11.90 -3.43
CA ASN A 75 9.05 -13.24 -2.98
C ASN A 75 7.71 -13.71 -3.55
N GLY A 76 7.06 -12.89 -4.40
CA GLY A 76 5.77 -13.22 -5.00
C GLY A 76 4.58 -13.13 -4.02
N ASP A 77 4.76 -12.50 -2.87
CA ASP A 77 3.72 -12.23 -1.87
C ASP A 77 2.91 -10.98 -2.24
N VAL A 78 2.34 -11.01 -3.45
CA VAL A 78 1.59 -9.91 -4.05
C VAL A 78 0.20 -10.40 -4.42
N TYR A 79 -0.80 -9.66 -3.98
CA TYR A 79 -2.19 -9.98 -4.18
C TYR A 79 -2.84 -8.90 -5.04
N SER A 80 -3.88 -9.29 -5.78
CA SER A 80 -4.77 -8.34 -6.43
C SER A 80 -6.18 -8.61 -5.97
N VAL A 81 -6.82 -7.58 -5.44
CA VAL A 81 -8.23 -7.62 -5.11
C VAL A 81 -8.97 -6.86 -6.20
N GLN A 82 -10.00 -7.51 -6.74
CA GLN A 82 -10.84 -6.97 -7.79
C GLN A 82 -12.29 -7.08 -7.35
N MET A 83 -13.06 -6.04 -7.62
CA MET A 83 -14.50 -6.04 -7.40
C MET A 83 -15.20 -5.85 -8.74
N SER A 84 -16.06 -6.80 -9.04
CA SER A 84 -16.77 -6.88 -10.30
C SER A 84 -18.27 -6.98 -10.06
N LEU A 85 -19.04 -6.41 -10.97
CA LEU A 85 -20.49 -6.58 -11.03
C LEU A 85 -20.85 -8.01 -11.51
N PRO A 86 -22.11 -8.47 -11.35
CA PRO A 86 -22.53 -9.80 -11.83
C PRO A 86 -22.42 -10.00 -13.35
N ASN A 87 -22.21 -8.93 -14.12
CA ASN A 87 -21.94 -8.96 -15.56
C ASN A 87 -20.42 -8.96 -15.86
N ASP A 88 -19.59 -9.29 -14.88
CA ASP A 88 -18.12 -9.33 -14.93
C ASP A 88 -17.43 -7.97 -15.21
N GLU A 89 -18.18 -6.86 -15.15
CA GLU A 89 -17.60 -5.53 -15.26
C GLU A 89 -16.87 -5.17 -13.97
N THR A 90 -15.54 -5.03 -14.05
CA THR A 90 -14.69 -4.63 -12.93
C THR A 90 -14.77 -3.12 -12.75
N PHE A 91 -15.16 -2.67 -11.56
CA PHE A 91 -15.27 -1.24 -11.25
C PHE A 91 -14.23 -0.79 -10.20
N TYR A 92 -13.52 -1.74 -9.61
CA TYR A 92 -12.46 -1.46 -8.64
C TYR A 92 -11.39 -2.55 -8.67
N SER A 93 -10.13 -2.16 -8.62
CA SER A 93 -9.00 -3.08 -8.49
C SER A 93 -7.84 -2.40 -7.79
N PHE A 94 -7.15 -3.11 -6.90
CA PHE A 94 -5.88 -2.66 -6.35
C PHE A 94 -4.91 -3.84 -6.16
N GLN A 95 -3.63 -3.51 -6.02
CA GLN A 95 -2.57 -4.46 -5.68
C GLN A 95 -2.18 -4.27 -4.21
N CYS A 96 -2.02 -5.38 -3.50
CA CYS A 96 -1.63 -5.45 -2.09
C CYS A 96 -0.32 -6.21 -1.97
N TYR A 97 0.50 -5.82 -1.00
CA TYR A 97 1.73 -6.50 -0.65
C TYR A 97 1.54 -7.11 0.72
N ASP A 98 1.80 -8.41 0.90
CA ASP A 98 1.45 -9.12 2.13
C ASP A 98 -0.06 -9.21 2.45
N PHE A 99 -0.40 -9.98 3.48
CA PHE A 99 -1.78 -10.25 3.89
C PHE A 99 -2.41 -9.12 4.73
N ASP A 100 -1.61 -8.35 5.47
CA ASP A 100 -2.09 -7.26 6.33
C ASP A 100 -2.55 -6.06 5.49
N ASP A 101 -1.89 -5.81 4.34
CA ASP A 101 -2.36 -4.83 3.36
C ASP A 101 -3.72 -5.20 2.76
N ILE A 102 -3.98 -6.49 2.54
CA ILE A 102 -5.29 -6.96 2.03
C ILE A 102 -6.38 -6.54 3.03
N ALA A 103 -6.21 -6.86 4.30
CA ALA A 103 -7.19 -6.55 5.34
C ALA A 103 -7.44 -5.03 5.44
N SER A 104 -6.35 -4.24 5.46
CA SER A 104 -6.42 -2.78 5.53
C SER A 104 -7.15 -2.16 4.33
N ALA A 105 -6.93 -2.73 3.15
CA ALA A 105 -7.61 -2.25 1.95
C ALA A 105 -9.09 -2.64 1.93
N PHE A 106 -9.47 -3.82 2.41
CA PHE A 106 -10.89 -4.17 2.60
C PHE A 106 -11.58 -3.19 3.56
N GLU A 107 -10.96 -2.85 4.69
CA GLU A 107 -11.52 -1.86 5.62
C GLU A 107 -11.72 -0.49 4.95
N SER A 108 -10.75 -0.05 4.15
CA SER A 108 -10.82 1.20 3.40
C SER A 108 -11.90 1.20 2.30
N LEU A 109 -12.27 0.01 1.80
CA LEU A 109 -13.24 -0.19 0.72
C LEU A 109 -14.69 -0.28 1.18
N LEU A 110 -14.93 -0.67 2.44
CA LEU A 110 -16.27 -0.81 3.00
C LEU A 110 -17.16 0.43 2.76
N PRO A 111 -16.69 1.68 3.00
CA PRO A 111 -17.50 2.87 2.80
C PRO A 111 -17.90 3.08 1.33
N GLU A 112 -17.00 2.80 0.38
CA GLU A 112 -17.29 2.92 -1.04
C GLU A 112 -18.31 1.88 -1.48
N LEU A 113 -18.16 0.62 -1.04
CA LEU A 113 -19.12 -0.45 -1.30
C LEU A 113 -20.52 -0.11 -0.77
N GLU A 114 -20.61 0.41 0.46
CA GLU A 114 -21.88 0.86 1.03
C GLU A 114 -22.53 1.98 0.22
N TYR A 115 -21.74 2.94 -0.24
CA TYR A 115 -22.22 4.04 -1.08
C TYR A 115 -22.74 3.51 -2.43
N TYR A 116 -21.99 2.63 -3.09
CA TYR A 116 -22.41 2.02 -4.35
C TYR A 116 -23.70 1.22 -4.18
N HIS A 117 -23.82 0.42 -3.12
CA HIS A 117 -25.03 -0.35 -2.83
C HIS A 117 -26.26 0.55 -2.67
N LYS A 118 -26.14 1.66 -1.93
CA LYS A 118 -27.21 2.67 -1.79
C LYS A 118 -27.60 3.28 -3.13
N GLN A 119 -26.64 3.57 -4.01
CA GLN A 119 -26.90 4.15 -5.32
C GLN A 119 -27.62 3.18 -6.27
N VAL A 120 -27.26 1.90 -6.25
CA VAL A 120 -27.94 0.86 -7.03
C VAL A 120 -29.40 0.72 -6.58
N ALA A 121 -29.65 0.64 -5.27
CA ALA A 121 -31.00 0.57 -4.71
C ALA A 121 -31.86 1.79 -5.09
N LYS A 122 -31.28 3.00 -5.04
CA LYS A 122 -31.95 4.26 -5.44
C LYS A 122 -32.33 4.25 -6.92
N ARG A 123 -31.44 3.81 -7.81
CA ARG A 123 -31.70 3.71 -9.26
C ARG A 123 -32.82 2.69 -9.55
N ALA A 124 -32.81 1.55 -8.87
CA ALA A 124 -33.87 0.53 -9.01
C ALA A 124 -35.25 1.08 -8.60
N TYR A 125 -35.33 1.77 -7.46
CA TYR A 125 -36.56 2.42 -7.00
C TYR A 125 -37.08 3.47 -8.00
N GLN A 126 -36.19 4.34 -8.52
CA GLN A 126 -36.56 5.36 -9.50
C GLN A 126 -37.13 4.75 -10.79
N ARG A 127 -36.52 3.67 -11.30
CA ARG A 127 -37.05 2.93 -12.46
C ARG A 127 -38.43 2.37 -12.18
N LEU A 128 -38.63 1.72 -11.03
CA LEU A 128 -39.91 1.13 -10.65
C LEU A 128 -41.01 2.20 -10.56
N LYS A 129 -40.70 3.36 -9.95
CA LYS A 129 -41.60 4.50 -9.86
C LYS A 129 -42.00 5.04 -11.23
N GLN A 130 -41.04 5.17 -12.16
CA GLN A 130 -41.34 5.56 -13.54
C GLN A 130 -42.24 4.55 -14.26
N TYR A 131 -41.98 3.24 -14.10
CA TYR A 131 -42.83 2.20 -14.69
C TYR A 131 -44.27 2.24 -14.17
N ILE A 132 -44.46 2.45 -12.87
CA ILE A 132 -45.79 2.60 -12.28
C ILE A 132 -46.49 3.83 -12.85
N ASN A 133 -45.80 4.98 -12.85
CA ASN A 133 -46.35 6.24 -13.36
C ASN A 133 -46.68 6.22 -14.86
N ASN A 134 -45.98 5.40 -15.65
CA ASN A 134 -46.22 5.27 -17.09
C ASN A 134 -47.30 4.22 -17.43
N ARG A 135 -47.79 3.44 -16.45
CA ARG A 135 -48.86 2.42 -16.61
C ARG A 135 -50.22 2.85 -16.08
N VAL A 136 -50.30 3.99 -15.38
CA VAL A 136 -51.52 4.68 -14.95
C VAL A 136 -51.80 5.79 -15.95
#